data_AF-A0A8S9LZP8-F1
#
_entry.id   AF-A0A8S9LZP8-F1
#
_cell.length_a   1.000
_cell.length_b   1.000
_cell.length_c   1.000
_cell.angle_alpha   90.00
_cell.angle_beta   90.00
_cell.angle_gamma   90.00
#
_symmetry.space_group_name_H-M   'P 1'
#
loop_
_entity.id
_entity.type
_entity.pdbx_description
1 polymer ?
#
loop_
_entity_poly.entity_id
_entity_poly.type
_entity_poly.pdbx_seq_one_letter_code
_entity_poly.pdbx_strand_id
1 'polypeptide(L)'
;MPDSAALAPPLWPTLSNAKVCYGAANFNISSFGILETYKTPSVIFGYALPLLEMQISLIFVLIVSSYMFLRFIGIPQFVSYMLAGFLLGPQLIDLVDFSSDRLSLDLDGNAALEGVAKFGMIMFTFLMGVKTNKRAAFQTGKRPIVIAVSSFVLTMVTGMGFRNFRIDKVDPLYMPLRLAPTERTVIVSIQAITLLPVVTHLIHELKIPNSELGRLAISISAFNDLLAFINLMCVSYIGTYRYRI
;
A
#
# COMPACT_ATOMS: atom_id res chain seq x y z
N MET A 1 -70.40 9.66 6.83
CA MET A 1 -69.04 9.97 7.33
C MET A 1 -68.05 9.26 6.41
N PRO A 2 -67.33 10.00 5.55
CA PRO A 2 -66.42 9.43 4.57
C PRO A 2 -65.01 9.37 5.14
N ASP A 3 -64.42 8.19 5.23
CA ASP A 3 -63.01 8.03 5.57
C ASP A 3 -62.16 7.86 4.30
N SER A 4 -61.21 8.76 4.20
CA SER A 4 -60.12 8.92 3.25
C SER A 4 -59.33 7.64 2.94
N ALA A 5 -59.37 7.18 1.69
CA ALA A 5 -58.39 6.23 1.16
C ALA A 5 -57.17 7.01 0.63
N ALA A 6 -56.06 6.88 1.37
CA ALA A 6 -54.77 7.49 1.10
C ALA A 6 -54.06 6.87 -0.12
N LEU A 7 -53.21 7.70 -0.72
CA LEU A 7 -52.39 7.47 -1.92
C LEU A 7 -51.59 6.16 -1.92
N ALA A 8 -51.52 5.52 -3.09
CA ALA A 8 -50.66 4.38 -3.36
C ALA A 8 -49.17 4.73 -3.19
N PRO A 9 -48.34 3.85 -2.60
CA PRO A 9 -46.89 4.05 -2.49
C PRO A 9 -46.19 3.89 -3.85
N PRO A 10 -45.04 4.55 -4.07
CA PRO A 10 -44.35 4.52 -5.35
C PRO A 10 -43.75 3.14 -5.66
N LEU A 11 -43.75 2.83 -6.95
CA LEU A 11 -43.30 1.59 -7.59
C LEU A 11 -41.77 1.43 -7.42
N TRP A 12 -41.31 0.76 -6.37
CA TRP A 12 -39.96 0.20 -6.34
C TRP A 12 -39.98 -1.14 -7.09
N PRO A 13 -38.96 -1.46 -7.91
CA PRO A 13 -38.92 -2.73 -8.62
C PRO A 13 -38.75 -3.86 -7.60
N THR A 14 -39.62 -4.88 -7.71
CA THR A 14 -39.58 -6.09 -6.91
C THR A 14 -38.21 -6.76 -7.07
N LEU A 15 -37.46 -6.82 -5.97
CA LEU A 15 -36.13 -7.41 -5.91
C LEU A 15 -36.25 -8.95 -5.99
N SER A 16 -36.57 -9.49 -7.17
CA SER A 16 -36.56 -10.94 -7.38
C SER A 16 -35.11 -11.41 -7.49
N ASN A 17 -34.63 -12.09 -6.46
CA ASN A 17 -33.41 -12.91 -6.45
C ASN A 17 -32.09 -12.18 -6.76
N ALA A 18 -31.93 -10.93 -6.32
CA ALA A 18 -30.57 -10.44 -6.08
C ALA A 18 -30.02 -11.15 -4.83
N LYS A 19 -29.23 -12.21 -5.03
CA LYS A 19 -28.29 -12.66 -3.99
C LYS A 19 -27.31 -11.51 -3.79
N VAL A 20 -27.60 -10.63 -2.85
CA VAL A 20 -26.59 -9.78 -2.26
C VAL A 20 -25.68 -10.74 -1.50
N CYS A 21 -24.54 -11.07 -2.09
CA CYS A 21 -23.44 -11.66 -1.34
C CYS A 21 -23.00 -10.60 -0.34
N TYR A 22 -23.65 -10.55 0.83
CA TYR A 22 -22.92 -10.14 2.00
C TYR A 22 -21.81 -11.17 2.10
N GLY A 23 -20.59 -10.77 1.75
CA GLY A 23 -19.39 -11.36 2.34
C GLY A 23 -19.43 -11.06 3.84
N ALA A 24 -20.43 -11.60 4.52
CA ALA A 24 -20.45 -11.72 5.96
C ALA A 24 -19.46 -12.83 6.27
N ALA A 25 -18.17 -12.50 6.13
CA ALA A 25 -17.19 -13.09 7.02
C ALA A 25 -17.77 -12.84 8.41
N ASN A 26 -18.12 -13.92 9.11
CA ASN A 26 -18.49 -13.85 10.51
C ASN A 26 -17.21 -13.38 11.24
N PHE A 27 -16.99 -12.06 11.27
CA PHE A 27 -15.90 -11.45 12.02
C PHE A 27 -16.22 -11.73 13.48
N ASN A 28 -15.61 -12.78 14.01
CA ASN A 28 -15.59 -12.98 15.43
C ASN A 28 -14.60 -11.93 15.97
N ILE A 29 -15.12 -10.77 16.35
CA ILE A 29 -14.32 -9.57 16.63
C ILE A 29 -13.51 -9.80 17.90
N SER A 30 -14.16 -10.26 18.97
CA SER A 30 -13.58 -10.40 20.31
C SER A 30 -13.62 -11.85 20.77
N SER A 31 -12.48 -12.38 21.20
CA SER A 31 -12.43 -13.62 21.98
C SER A 31 -12.86 -13.34 23.42
N PHE A 32 -13.43 -14.35 24.09
CA PHE A 32 -13.73 -14.29 25.53
C PHE A 32 -12.46 -14.39 26.41
N GLY A 33 -11.28 -14.33 25.79
CA GLY A 33 -9.99 -14.34 26.47
C GLY A 33 -9.73 -15.68 27.12
N ILE A 34 -8.99 -15.68 28.24
CA ILE A 34 -8.59 -16.88 29.01
C ILE A 34 -9.79 -17.72 29.51
N LEU A 35 -11.00 -17.15 29.54
CA LEU A 35 -12.21 -17.84 29.97
C LEU A 35 -12.82 -18.75 28.88
N GLU A 36 -12.33 -18.66 27.64
CA GLU A 36 -12.84 -19.47 26.55
C GLU A 36 -12.29 -20.90 26.63
N THR A 37 -13.17 -21.92 26.64
CA THR A 37 -12.72 -23.32 26.70
C THR A 37 -12.19 -23.75 25.33
N TYR A 38 -10.88 -23.65 25.14
CA TYR A 38 -10.24 -23.97 23.86
C TYR A 38 -10.25 -25.47 23.59
N LYS A 39 -10.99 -25.90 22.56
CA LYS A 39 -10.96 -27.30 22.09
C LYS A 39 -9.74 -27.60 21.21
N THR A 40 -9.17 -26.58 20.56
CA THR A 40 -7.93 -26.61 19.75
C THR A 40 -7.24 -25.22 19.76
N PRO A 41 -5.89 -25.13 19.64
CA PRO A 41 -5.17 -23.84 19.68
C PRO A 41 -5.41 -22.96 18.44
N SER A 42 -5.90 -23.52 17.34
CA SER A 42 -6.21 -22.81 16.09
C SER A 42 -7.43 -21.88 16.19
N VAL A 43 -8.21 -21.98 17.27
CA VAL A 43 -9.43 -21.15 17.48
C VAL A 43 -9.07 -19.68 17.67
N ILE A 44 -7.89 -19.37 18.23
CA ILE A 44 -7.42 -17.99 18.47
C ILE A 44 -7.23 -17.23 17.16
N PHE A 45 -6.76 -17.91 16.10
CA PHE A 45 -6.56 -17.32 14.78
C PHE A 45 -7.87 -17.07 14.00
N GLY A 46 -9.00 -17.56 14.50
CA GLY A 46 -10.33 -17.25 13.96
C GLY A 46 -10.91 -15.92 14.43
N TYR A 47 -10.25 -15.24 15.39
CA TYR A 47 -10.69 -13.95 15.91
C TYR A 47 -9.87 -12.80 15.32
N ALA A 48 -10.54 -11.72 14.92
CA ALA A 48 -9.88 -10.61 14.24
C ALA A 48 -9.01 -9.73 15.15
N LEU A 49 -9.46 -9.40 16.37
CA LEU A 49 -8.69 -8.53 17.28
C LEU A 49 -7.40 -9.17 17.81
N PRO A 50 -7.41 -10.40 18.37
CA PRO A 50 -6.18 -11.02 18.88
C PRO A 50 -5.17 -11.28 17.76
N LEU A 51 -5.65 -11.63 16.56
CA LEU A 51 -4.82 -11.81 15.39
C LEU A 51 -4.13 -10.49 14.98
N LEU A 52 -4.87 -9.38 14.96
CA LEU A 52 -4.31 -8.05 14.69
C LEU A 52 -3.26 -7.65 15.72
N GLU A 53 -3.52 -7.89 17.01
CA GLU A 53 -2.57 -7.59 18.10
C GLU A 53 -1.27 -8.39 17.96
N MET A 54 -1.37 -9.70 17.65
CA MET A 54 -0.19 -10.52 17.38
C MET A 54 0.58 -10.02 16.14
N GLN A 55 -0.11 -9.65 15.06
CA GLN A 55 0.52 -9.11 13.85
C GLN A 55 1.28 -7.81 14.14
N ILE A 56 0.68 -6.86 14.86
CA ILE A 56 1.33 -5.60 15.25
C ILE A 56 2.53 -5.87 16.16
N SER A 57 2.40 -6.79 17.11
CA SER A 57 3.48 -7.19 18.01
C SER A 57 4.66 -7.79 17.24
N LEU A 58 4.39 -8.68 16.29
CA LEU A 58 5.38 -9.27 15.40
C LEU A 58 6.10 -8.20 14.57
N ILE A 59 5.34 -7.30 13.93
CA ILE A 59 5.88 -6.18 13.15
C ILE A 59 6.82 -5.34 14.02
N PHE A 60 6.39 -5.00 15.24
CA PHE A 60 7.19 -4.20 16.17
C PHE A 60 8.50 -4.90 16.55
N VAL A 61 8.45 -6.19 16.92
CA VAL A 61 9.65 -6.98 17.27
C VAL A 61 10.64 -7.02 16.11
N LEU A 62 10.16 -7.20 14.87
CA LEU A 62 11.04 -7.26 13.70
C LEU A 62 11.64 -5.91 13.33
N ILE A 63 10.88 -4.82 13.47
CA ILE A 63 11.41 -3.47 13.32
C ILE A 63 12.50 -3.21 14.35
N VAL A 64 12.26 -3.52 15.63
CA VAL A 64 13.23 -3.27 16.71
C VAL A 64 14.48 -4.14 16.53
N SER A 65 14.32 -5.42 16.20
CA SER A 65 15.44 -6.33 15.90
C SER A 65 16.28 -5.83 14.72
N SER A 66 15.61 -5.48 13.61
CA SER A 66 16.27 -4.92 12.42
C SER A 66 16.97 -3.60 12.74
N TYR A 67 16.33 -2.72 13.50
CA TYR A 67 16.91 -1.45 13.92
C TYR A 67 18.14 -1.66 14.80
N MET A 68 18.09 -2.57 15.75
CA MET A 68 19.22 -2.86 16.64
C MET A 68 20.43 -3.38 15.84
N PHE A 69 20.18 -4.23 14.84
CA PHE A 69 21.20 -4.71 13.92
C PHE A 69 21.75 -3.59 13.01
N LEU A 70 20.89 -2.78 12.38
CA LEU A 70 21.29 -1.69 11.49
C LEU A 70 21.98 -0.54 12.22
N ARG A 71 21.60 -0.29 13.47
CA ARG A 71 22.22 0.73 14.33
C ARG A 71 23.70 0.43 14.56
N PHE A 72 24.07 -0.84 14.64
CA PHE A 72 25.48 -1.23 14.74
C PHE A 72 26.29 -0.80 13.51
N ILE A 73 25.65 -0.73 12.34
CA ILE A 73 26.26 -0.35 11.05
C ILE A 73 26.18 1.17 10.81
N GLY A 74 25.41 1.91 11.63
CA GLY A 74 25.20 3.36 11.47
C GLY A 74 24.17 3.73 10.39
N ILE A 75 23.31 2.78 9.99
CA ILE A 75 22.27 3.00 8.99
C ILE A 75 21.06 3.70 9.65
N PRO A 76 20.40 4.67 8.97
CA PRO A 76 19.22 5.36 9.51
C PRO A 76 18.03 4.41 9.74
N GLN A 77 17.20 4.74 10.73
CA GLN A 77 16.05 3.94 11.16
C GLN A 77 15.04 3.68 10.04
N PHE A 78 14.93 4.59 9.08
CA PHE A 78 14.04 4.40 7.93
C PHE A 78 14.27 3.06 7.20
N VAL A 79 15.53 2.61 7.10
CA VAL A 79 15.88 1.36 6.40
C VAL A 79 15.42 0.13 7.18
N SER A 80 15.34 0.20 8.52
CA SER A 80 14.85 -0.94 9.31
C SER A 80 13.36 -1.20 9.08
N TYR A 81 12.56 -0.16 8.78
CA TYR A 81 11.16 -0.34 8.40
C TYR A 81 11.03 -1.07 7.06
N MET A 82 11.84 -0.69 6.06
CA MET A 82 11.87 -1.37 4.76
C MET A 82 12.32 -2.83 4.89
N LEU A 83 13.34 -3.09 5.70
CA LEU A 83 13.83 -4.45 5.93
C LEU A 83 12.80 -5.32 6.65
N ALA A 84 12.15 -4.79 7.69
CA ALA A 84 11.08 -5.51 8.40
C ALA A 84 9.91 -5.84 7.46
N GLY A 85 9.51 -4.90 6.60
CA GLY A 85 8.48 -5.14 5.58
C GLY A 85 8.91 -6.18 4.54
N PHE A 86 10.18 -6.17 4.11
CA PHE A 86 10.73 -7.17 3.21
C PHE A 86 10.73 -8.57 3.86
N LEU A 87 11.14 -8.67 5.13
CA LEU A 87 11.12 -9.92 5.92
C LEU A 87 9.70 -10.48 6.10
N LEU A 88 8.70 -9.62 6.31
CA LEU A 88 7.29 -10.00 6.37
C LEU A 88 6.67 -10.30 5.00
N GLY A 89 7.35 -9.89 3.93
CA GLY A 89 6.85 -10.08 2.59
C GLY A 89 6.69 -11.57 2.28
N PRO A 90 5.67 -11.94 1.48
CA PRO A 90 5.44 -13.33 1.11
C PRO A 90 6.67 -13.97 0.45
N GLN A 91 7.56 -13.18 -0.17
CA GLN A 91 8.77 -13.66 -0.84
C GLN A 91 9.73 -14.45 0.05
N LEU A 92 9.83 -14.10 1.34
CA LEU A 92 10.69 -14.81 2.29
C LEU A 92 9.93 -15.89 3.04
N ILE A 93 8.63 -15.69 3.26
CA ILE A 93 7.76 -16.68 3.90
C ILE A 93 7.60 -17.90 2.98
N ASP A 94 7.41 -17.69 1.68
CA ASP A 94 7.28 -18.73 0.66
C ASP A 94 8.58 -19.56 0.51
N LEU A 95 9.74 -18.96 0.80
CA LEU A 95 11.03 -19.67 0.85
C LEU A 95 11.15 -20.63 2.05
N VAL A 96 10.46 -20.31 3.15
CA VAL A 96 10.42 -21.12 4.37
C VAL A 96 9.28 -22.15 4.32
N ASP A 97 8.18 -21.83 3.64
CA ASP A 97 6.96 -22.65 3.52
C ASP A 97 7.03 -23.74 2.44
N PHE A 98 8.11 -23.85 1.65
CA PHE A 98 8.35 -25.05 0.83
C PHE A 98 8.40 -26.34 1.68
N SER A 99 8.46 -26.22 3.02
CA SER A 99 8.41 -27.33 3.97
C SER A 99 7.10 -27.46 4.77
N SER A 100 6.12 -26.55 4.68
CA SER A 100 4.91 -26.62 5.51
C SER A 100 3.66 -26.06 4.84
N ASP A 101 2.79 -26.96 4.40
CA ASP A 101 1.62 -26.78 3.54
C ASP A 101 0.44 -25.97 4.16
N ARG A 102 0.67 -25.09 5.15
CA ARG A 102 -0.42 -24.51 5.98
C ARG A 102 -0.26 -23.09 6.51
N LEU A 103 0.78 -22.34 6.14
CA LEU A 103 0.93 -20.95 6.60
C LEU A 103 0.80 -19.92 5.48
N SER A 104 0.03 -20.23 4.44
CA SER A 104 -0.56 -19.19 3.61
C SER A 104 -1.40 -18.29 4.52
N LEU A 105 -0.85 -17.12 4.85
CA LEU A 105 -1.44 -16.00 5.58
C LEU A 105 -2.64 -15.41 4.78
N ASP A 106 -3.58 -16.25 4.36
CA ASP A 106 -4.88 -15.86 3.83
C ASP A 106 -5.90 -16.01 4.95
N LEU A 107 -5.61 -15.35 6.09
CA LEU A 107 -6.50 -15.30 7.24
C LEU A 107 -7.37 -14.05 7.15
N ASP A 108 -8.64 -14.18 7.55
CA ASP A 108 -9.63 -13.10 7.62
C ASP A 108 -9.16 -11.83 8.38
N GLY A 109 -8.12 -11.92 9.22
CA GLY A 109 -7.50 -10.77 9.90
C GLY A 109 -6.71 -9.81 9.01
N ASN A 110 -6.38 -10.20 7.78
CA ASN A 110 -5.68 -9.32 6.83
C ASN A 110 -6.49 -8.05 6.52
N ALA A 111 -7.82 -8.14 6.47
CA ALA A 111 -8.67 -6.98 6.20
C ALA A 111 -8.60 -5.93 7.31
N ALA A 112 -8.50 -6.35 8.57
CA ALA A 112 -8.36 -5.45 9.72
C ALA A 112 -6.99 -4.76 9.69
N LEU A 113 -5.91 -5.52 9.45
CA LEU A 113 -4.56 -4.97 9.31
C LEU A 113 -4.46 -4.02 8.12
N GLU A 114 -5.08 -4.35 6.99
CA GLU A 114 -5.14 -3.48 5.81
C GLU A 114 -5.88 -2.17 6.12
N GLY A 115 -6.99 -2.23 6.86
CA GLY A 115 -7.72 -1.05 7.32
C GLY A 115 -6.85 -0.13 8.18
N VAL A 116 -6.17 -0.71 9.18
CA VAL A 116 -5.24 0.03 10.06
C VAL A 116 -4.05 0.59 9.27
N ALA A 117 -3.49 -0.18 8.33
CA ALA A 117 -2.38 0.25 7.50
C ALA A 117 -2.77 1.44 6.60
N LYS A 118 -3.93 1.38 5.93
CA LYS A 118 -4.45 2.49 5.12
C LYS A 118 -4.68 3.75 5.96
N PHE A 119 -5.30 3.60 7.14
CA PHE A 119 -5.47 4.71 8.06
C PHE A 119 -4.14 5.29 8.53
N GLY A 120 -3.18 4.44 8.89
CA GLY A 120 -1.83 4.82 9.27
C GLY A 120 -1.08 5.57 8.18
N MET A 121 -1.20 5.15 6.92
CA MET A 121 -0.62 5.85 5.77
C MET A 121 -1.19 7.25 5.58
N ILE A 122 -2.50 7.43 5.76
CA ILE A 122 -3.15 8.75 5.68
C ILE A 122 -2.63 9.65 6.80
N MET A 123 -2.61 9.15 8.04
CA MET A 123 -2.10 9.90 9.20
C MET A 123 -0.62 10.25 9.05
N PHE A 124 0.19 9.33 8.53
CA PHE A 124 1.61 9.55 8.25
C PHE A 124 1.81 10.63 7.18
N THR A 125 1.07 10.54 6.08
CA THR A 125 1.12 11.51 4.98
C THR A 125 0.71 12.89 5.46
N PHE A 126 -0.34 12.98 6.28
CA PHE A 126 -0.77 14.22 6.91
C PHE A 126 0.31 14.80 7.83
N LEU A 127 0.86 13.98 8.73
CA LEU A 127 1.90 14.41 9.67
C LEU A 127 3.14 14.94 8.93
N MET A 128 3.59 14.25 7.89
CA MET A 128 4.74 14.69 7.09
C MET A 128 4.41 15.92 6.24
N GLY A 129 3.18 16.04 5.75
CA GLY A 129 2.69 17.25 5.08
C GLY A 129 2.76 18.48 6.00
N VAL A 130 2.31 18.35 7.26
CA VAL A 130 2.36 19.44 8.25
C VAL A 130 3.79 19.77 8.68
N LYS A 131 4.67 18.77 8.80
CA LYS A 131 6.10 18.98 9.09
C LYS A 131 6.85 19.66 7.94
N THR A 132 6.36 19.52 6.70
CA THR A 132 7.00 20.09 5.52
C THR A 132 6.81 21.60 5.46
N ASN A 133 7.92 22.35 5.47
CA ASN A 133 7.88 23.79 5.29
C ASN A 133 7.51 24.14 3.83
N LYS A 134 6.38 24.82 3.63
CA LYS A 134 5.91 25.30 2.30
C LYS A 134 6.97 26.11 1.55
N ARG A 135 7.79 26.87 2.27
CA ARG A 135 8.90 27.64 1.70
C ARG A 135 9.98 26.74 1.09
N ALA A 136 10.30 25.64 1.77
CA ALA A 136 11.25 24.65 1.28
C ALA A 136 10.69 23.86 0.08
N ALA A 137 9.38 23.62 0.04
CA ALA A 137 8.73 22.90 -1.06
C ALA A 137 8.63 23.74 -2.36
N PHE A 138 8.17 25.00 -2.27
CA PHE A 138 7.75 25.78 -3.44
C PHE A 138 8.59 27.02 -3.78
N GLN A 139 9.46 27.52 -2.89
CA GLN A 139 10.29 28.72 -3.18
C GLN A 139 11.67 28.38 -3.75
N THR A 140 11.89 27.14 -4.15
CA THR A 140 13.14 26.67 -4.71
C THR A 140 13.05 26.89 -6.23
N GLY A 141 14.07 27.49 -6.85
CA GLY A 141 14.02 27.97 -8.25
C GLY A 141 13.80 26.88 -9.31
N LYS A 142 14.13 27.15 -10.58
CA LYS A 142 13.87 26.20 -11.68
C LYS A 142 14.66 24.87 -11.60
N ARG A 143 15.71 24.80 -10.78
CA ARG A 143 16.62 23.64 -10.70
C ARG A 143 15.92 22.34 -10.21
N PRO A 144 15.20 22.34 -9.07
CA PRO A 144 14.40 21.19 -8.62
C PRO A 144 13.47 20.61 -9.68
N ILE A 145 12.81 21.47 -10.46
CA ILE A 145 11.86 21.04 -11.49
C ILE A 145 12.55 20.22 -12.56
N VAL A 146 13.70 20.71 -13.05
CA VAL A 146 14.49 20.01 -14.07
C VAL A 146 14.95 18.64 -13.55
N ILE A 147 15.39 18.57 -12.30
CA ILE A 147 15.83 17.32 -11.68
C ILE A 147 14.66 16.35 -11.46
N ALA A 148 13.50 16.85 -11.00
CA ALA A 148 12.29 16.04 -10.82
C ALA A 148 11.86 15.42 -12.15
N VAL A 149 11.66 16.24 -13.18
CA VAL A 149 11.24 15.78 -14.51
C VAL A 149 12.27 14.84 -15.13
N SER A 150 13.57 15.15 -15.06
CA SER A 150 14.60 14.29 -15.62
C SER A 150 14.66 12.94 -14.90
N SER A 151 14.55 12.91 -13.57
CA SER A 151 14.53 11.66 -12.79
C SER A 151 13.30 10.82 -13.13
N PHE A 152 12.12 11.44 -13.25
CA PHE A 152 10.88 10.74 -13.59
C PHE A 152 10.94 10.14 -15.00
N VAL A 153 11.38 10.94 -15.99
CA VAL A 153 11.51 10.48 -17.38
C VAL A 153 12.55 9.37 -17.49
N LEU A 154 13.68 9.49 -16.78
CA LEU A 154 14.73 8.46 -16.79
C LEU A 154 14.22 7.13 -16.24
N THR A 155 13.50 7.13 -15.11
CA THR A 155 12.92 5.91 -14.53
C THR A 155 11.87 5.29 -15.45
N MET A 156 11.03 6.12 -16.09
CA MET A 156 10.05 5.67 -17.07
C MET A 156 10.70 5.00 -18.29
N VAL A 157 11.66 5.66 -18.92
CA VAL A 157 12.36 5.13 -20.11
C VAL A 157 13.09 3.83 -19.76
N THR A 158 13.75 3.78 -18.60
CA THR A 158 14.47 2.58 -18.15
C THR A 158 13.50 1.43 -17.88
N GLY A 159 12.38 1.68 -17.20
CA GLY A 159 11.36 0.65 -16.96
C GLY A 159 10.70 0.14 -18.24
N MET A 160 10.41 1.03 -19.19
CA MET A 160 9.90 0.65 -20.52
C MET A 160 10.94 -0.12 -21.34
N GLY A 161 12.23 0.20 -21.21
CA GLY A 161 13.32 -0.56 -21.82
C GLY A 161 13.38 -1.99 -21.27
N PHE A 162 13.26 -2.14 -19.94
CA PHE A 162 13.26 -3.45 -19.28
C PHE A 162 12.07 -4.32 -19.68
N ARG A 163 10.89 -3.71 -19.92
CA ARG A 163 9.71 -4.40 -20.45
C ARG A 163 10.03 -5.16 -21.74
N ASN A 164 10.85 -4.59 -22.62
CA ASN A 164 11.14 -5.16 -23.95
C ASN A 164 12.23 -6.26 -23.92
N PHE A 165 13.07 -6.31 -22.89
CA PHE A 165 14.23 -7.24 -22.84
C PHE A 165 13.88 -8.66 -22.39
N ARG A 166 12.64 -8.90 -21.91
CA ARG A 166 12.19 -10.18 -21.32
C ARG A 166 10.74 -10.52 -21.70
N ILE A 167 10.36 -10.34 -22.97
CA ILE A 167 9.02 -10.71 -23.44
C ILE A 167 8.92 -12.23 -23.67
N ASP A 168 10.00 -12.87 -24.13
CA ASP A 168 9.98 -14.27 -24.61
C ASP A 168 9.99 -15.34 -23.50
N LYS A 169 9.96 -14.94 -22.22
CA LYS A 169 10.07 -15.86 -21.06
C LYS A 169 8.86 -15.83 -20.12
N VAL A 170 7.74 -15.22 -20.54
CA VAL A 170 6.52 -15.25 -19.72
C VAL A 170 5.77 -16.53 -20.03
N ASP A 171 5.71 -17.43 -19.06
CA ASP A 171 4.88 -18.62 -19.17
C ASP A 171 3.41 -18.22 -19.36
N PRO A 172 2.74 -18.69 -20.42
CA PRO A 172 1.35 -18.34 -20.70
C PRO A 172 0.37 -18.86 -19.63
N LEU A 173 0.84 -19.70 -18.70
CA LEU A 173 0.07 -20.23 -17.57
C LEU A 173 -0.23 -19.15 -16.50
N TYR A 174 0.66 -18.17 -16.33
CA TYR A 174 0.48 -17.12 -15.32
C TYR A 174 -0.27 -15.90 -15.86
N MET A 175 -0.21 -15.65 -17.17
CA MET A 175 -0.84 -14.46 -17.74
C MET A 175 -1.12 -14.57 -19.25
N PRO A 176 -2.32 -14.19 -19.73
CA PRO A 176 -2.58 -14.11 -21.16
C PRO A 176 -1.70 -13.03 -21.83
N LEU A 177 -1.04 -13.41 -22.93
CA LEU A 177 -0.10 -12.57 -23.69
C LEU A 177 -0.66 -11.19 -24.09
N ARG A 178 -1.99 -11.06 -24.21
CA ARG A 178 -2.68 -9.80 -24.55
C ARG A 178 -2.71 -8.79 -23.40
N LEU A 179 -2.70 -9.22 -22.14
CA LEU A 179 -2.74 -8.34 -20.97
C LEU A 179 -1.33 -8.06 -20.38
N ALA A 180 -0.37 -8.96 -20.62
CA ALA A 180 1.03 -8.81 -20.18
C ALA A 180 1.69 -7.44 -20.46
N PRO A 181 1.50 -6.80 -21.64
CA PRO A 181 2.10 -5.48 -21.89
C PRO A 181 1.48 -4.36 -21.06
N THR A 182 0.19 -4.45 -20.72
CA THR A 182 -0.53 -3.44 -19.95
C THR A 182 -0.14 -3.51 -18.48
N GLU A 183 -0.18 -4.69 -17.86
CA GLU A 183 0.25 -4.88 -16.46
C GLU A 183 1.69 -4.45 -16.24
N ARG A 184 2.62 -4.80 -17.15
CA ARG A 184 4.01 -4.31 -17.07
C ARG A 184 4.11 -2.80 -17.13
N THR A 185 3.24 -2.14 -17.91
CA THR A 185 3.22 -0.66 -17.99
C THR A 185 2.68 -0.05 -16.70
N VAL A 186 1.69 -0.68 -16.07
CA VAL A 186 1.18 -0.29 -14.74
C VAL A 186 2.29 -0.43 -13.69
N ILE A 187 3.00 -1.56 -13.67
CA ILE A 187 4.11 -1.81 -12.75
C ILE A 187 5.22 -0.77 -12.90
N VAL A 188 5.66 -0.50 -14.15
CA VAL A 188 6.68 0.51 -14.43
C VAL A 188 6.21 1.91 -13.99
N SER A 189 4.94 2.23 -14.23
CA SER A 189 4.35 3.50 -13.82
C SER A 189 4.36 3.69 -12.31
N ILE A 190 3.96 2.67 -11.55
CA ILE A 190 3.96 2.71 -10.08
C ILE A 190 5.39 2.85 -9.54
N GLN A 191 6.38 2.17 -10.14
CA GLN A 191 7.77 2.26 -9.71
C GLN A 191 8.41 3.65 -9.95
N ALA A 192 7.87 4.44 -10.87
CA ALA A 192 8.35 5.81 -11.12
C ALA A 192 7.87 6.82 -10.08
N ILE A 193 6.94 6.45 -9.19
CA ILE A 193 6.34 7.34 -8.20
C ILE A 193 7.29 7.52 -7.02
N THR A 194 7.54 8.79 -6.66
CA THR A 194 8.25 9.16 -5.42
C THR A 194 7.34 10.01 -4.57
N LEU A 195 7.11 9.59 -3.33
CA LEU A 195 6.16 10.25 -2.41
C LEU A 195 6.86 11.29 -1.53
N LEU A 196 6.32 12.51 -1.51
CA LEU A 196 6.80 13.60 -0.66
C LEU A 196 6.90 13.21 0.83
N PRO A 197 5.89 12.59 1.46
CA PRO A 197 5.93 12.21 2.88
C PRO A 197 7.14 11.37 3.27
N VAL A 198 7.51 10.41 2.42
CA VAL A 198 8.60 9.46 2.68
C VAL A 198 9.95 10.19 2.62
N VAL A 199 10.14 11.04 1.62
CA VAL A 199 11.36 11.85 1.48
C VAL A 199 11.48 12.85 2.63
N THR A 200 10.40 13.54 2.98
CA THR A 200 10.38 14.46 4.14
C THR A 200 10.76 13.72 5.42
N HIS A 201 10.19 12.53 5.66
CA HIS A 201 10.53 11.73 6.82
C HIS A 201 12.02 11.38 6.85
N LEU A 202 12.58 10.92 5.73
CA LEU A 202 14.00 10.59 5.60
C LEU A 202 14.92 11.79 5.88
N ILE A 203 14.58 12.97 5.35
CA ILE A 203 15.35 14.20 5.59
C ILE A 203 15.31 14.62 7.06
N HIS A 204 14.18 14.42 7.74
CA HIS A 204 14.05 14.65 9.18
C HIS A 204 14.84 13.64 10.00
N GLU A 205 14.83 12.36 9.64
CA GLU A 205 15.63 11.29 10.24
C GLU A 205 17.13 11.58 10.11
N LEU A 206 17.57 12.05 8.94
CA LEU A 206 18.95 12.46 8.68
C LEU A 206 19.33 13.80 9.35
N LYS A 207 18.40 14.47 10.03
CA LYS A 207 18.61 15.77 10.73
C LYS A 207 19.08 16.91 9.82
N ILE A 208 18.74 16.88 8.53
CA ILE A 208 19.16 17.91 7.54
C ILE A 208 18.01 18.73 6.90
N PRO A 209 16.85 18.98 7.53
CA PRO A 209 15.70 19.64 6.87
C PRO A 209 15.96 21.10 6.46
N ASN A 210 16.83 21.81 7.18
CA ASN A 210 17.14 23.22 6.92
C ASN A 210 18.35 23.43 6.01
N SER A 211 19.04 22.36 5.62
CA SER A 211 20.18 22.45 4.71
C SER A 211 19.73 22.78 3.29
N GLU A 212 20.62 23.35 2.47
CA GLU A 212 20.35 23.58 1.04
C GLU A 212 19.99 22.27 0.32
N LEU A 213 20.65 21.16 0.67
CA LEU A 213 20.34 19.83 0.14
C LEU A 213 18.97 19.33 0.57
N GLY A 214 18.61 19.50 1.85
CA GLY A 214 17.30 19.10 2.37
C GLY A 214 16.16 19.90 1.75
N ARG A 215 16.33 21.22 1.61
CA ARG A 215 15.38 22.10 0.92
C ARG A 215 15.23 21.71 -0.57
N LEU A 216 16.35 21.41 -1.24
CA LEU A 216 16.33 20.96 -2.63
C LEU A 216 15.57 19.62 -2.77
N ALA A 217 15.85 18.64 -1.91
CA ALA A 217 15.21 17.32 -1.93
C ALA A 217 13.70 17.41 -1.68
N ILE A 218 13.27 18.21 -0.70
CA ILE A 218 11.85 18.45 -0.40
C ILE A 218 11.16 19.06 -1.62
N SER A 219 11.79 20.03 -2.29
CA SER A 219 11.21 20.66 -3.49
C SER A 219 11.12 19.69 -4.67
N ILE A 220 12.18 18.93 -4.96
CA ILE A 220 12.18 17.89 -6.01
C ILE A 220 11.05 16.90 -5.75
N SER A 221 10.93 16.44 -4.51
CA SER A 221 9.91 15.46 -4.12
C SER A 221 8.49 16.01 -4.26
N ALA A 222 8.26 17.29 -3.94
CA ALA A 222 6.95 17.93 -4.15
C ALA A 222 6.55 17.98 -5.64
N PHE A 223 7.49 18.26 -6.55
CA PHE A 223 7.22 18.21 -7.98
C PHE A 223 7.01 16.77 -8.48
N ASN A 224 7.76 15.81 -7.96
CA ASN A 224 7.56 14.39 -8.28
C ASN A 224 6.20 13.87 -7.80
N ASP A 225 5.70 14.35 -6.67
CA ASP A 225 4.37 14.00 -6.15
C ASP A 225 3.25 14.48 -7.10
N LEU A 226 3.38 15.69 -7.67
CA LEU A 226 2.47 16.19 -8.73
C LEU A 226 2.55 15.32 -9.99
N LEU A 227 3.77 14.97 -10.45
CA LEU A 227 3.96 14.11 -11.62
C LEU A 227 3.37 12.71 -11.39
N ALA A 228 3.54 12.17 -10.18
CA ALA A 228 2.98 10.90 -9.77
C ALA A 228 1.44 10.91 -9.81
N PHE A 229 0.81 11.98 -9.33
CA PHE A 229 -0.65 12.13 -9.40
C PHE A 229 -1.16 12.12 -10.84
N ILE A 230 -0.52 12.88 -11.74
CA ILE A 230 -0.86 12.92 -13.17
C ILE A 230 -0.66 11.53 -13.79
N ASN A 231 0.45 10.87 -13.47
CA ASN A 231 0.75 9.53 -13.97
C ASN A 231 -0.31 8.51 -13.52
N LEU A 232 -0.67 8.51 -12.25
CA LEU A 232 -1.68 7.61 -11.68
C LEU A 232 -3.05 7.82 -12.33
N MET A 233 -3.44 9.07 -12.60
CA MET A 233 -4.66 9.40 -13.35
C MET A 233 -4.61 8.86 -14.78
N CYS A 234 -3.49 9.02 -15.48
CA CYS A 234 -3.31 8.51 -16.84
C CYS A 234 -3.41 6.97 -16.89
N VAL A 235 -2.73 6.29 -15.97
CA VAL A 235 -2.74 4.82 -15.87
C VAL A 235 -4.13 4.29 -15.53
N SER A 236 -4.80 4.92 -14.56
CA SER A 236 -6.17 4.56 -14.17
C SER A 236 -7.16 4.75 -15.33
N TYR A 237 -7.02 5.84 -16.08
CA TYR A 237 -7.81 6.09 -17.28
C TYR A 237 -7.57 5.01 -18.34
N ILE A 238 -6.32 4.69 -18.66
CA ILE A 238 -5.97 3.65 -19.64
C ILE A 238 -6.50 2.27 -19.20
N GLY A 239 -6.36 1.92 -17.92
CA GLY A 239 -6.90 0.69 -17.36
C GLY A 239 -8.42 0.61 -17.53
N THR A 240 -9.13 1.65 -17.11
CA THR A 240 -10.61 1.71 -17.18
C THR A 240 -11.13 1.59 -18.61
N TYR A 241 -10.49 2.25 -19.58
CA TYR A 241 -10.92 2.17 -20.98
C TYR A 241 -10.66 0.79 -21.61
N ARG A 242 -9.58 0.12 -21.21
CA ARG A 242 -9.17 -1.14 -21.84
C ARG A 242 -9.81 -2.38 -21.24
N TYR A 243 -10.26 -2.34 -19.98
CA TYR A 243 -11.04 -3.40 -19.35
C TYR A 243 -12.54 -3.34 -19.68
N ARG A 244 -13.00 -2.28 -20.37
CA ARG A 244 -14.40 -2.11 -20.79
C ARG A 244 -14.69 -2.57 -22.23
N ILE A 245 -13.67 -3.02 -22.97
CA ILE A 245 -13.74 -3.50 -24.36
C ILE A 245 -13.36 -4.99 -24.39
#